data_AF-A0A5J4ZN98-F1
#
_entry.id   AF-A0A5J4ZN98-F1
#
_cell.length_a   1.000
_cell.length_b   1.000
_cell.length_c   1.000
_cell.angle_alpha   90.00
_cell.angle_beta   90.00
_cell.angle_gamma   90.00
#
_symmetry.space_group_name_H-M   'P 1'
#
loop_
_entity.id
_entity.type
_entity.pdbx_description
1 polymer ?
#
loop_
_entity_poly.entity_id
_entity_poly.type
_entity_poly.pdbx_seq_one_letter_code
_entity_poly.pdbx_strand_id
1 'polypeptide(L)'
;MVIEKQFLSHAGLAKAYAYNKLVEGLYRPGYFETLGNVILKRFLLLVLILDRAKSQSCLPIKYGIDGLDGGSPLLFTLQSSVKSSCQVIHDFLSSDVMHGEGNLLAHLVIVGYKVSYQQSPLLEYDFKVTDLFEDLCDGMRLCRAIQLLQHDSSILMKMAGVALYDEDGAIITGEDVVNGDKELIISLLWNIFVHLQLPLLINRTLLSEEISKIRGGDMEHINTSTLLDMLLNWIKAICESYDFRD
;
A
#
# COMPACT_ATOMS: atom_id res chain seq x y z
N MET A 1 6.69 -29.52 -0.56
CA MET A 1 7.47 -30.73 -0.22
C MET A 1 8.72 -31.00 -1.07
N VAL A 2 8.84 -30.60 -2.35
CA VAL A 2 10.10 -30.82 -3.13
C VAL A 2 11.20 -29.82 -2.77
N ILE A 3 10.85 -28.58 -2.45
CA ILE A 3 11.80 -27.51 -2.11
C ILE A 3 12.53 -27.80 -0.79
N GLU A 4 11.82 -28.27 0.24
CA GLU A 4 12.42 -28.59 1.55
C GLU A 4 13.50 -29.66 1.46
N LYS A 5 13.27 -30.71 0.65
CA LYS A 5 14.23 -31.81 0.49
C LYS A 5 15.51 -31.37 -0.19
N GLN A 6 15.51 -30.37 -1.06
CA GLN A 6 16.72 -29.93 -1.76
C GLN A 6 17.41 -28.75 -1.07
N PHE A 7 16.65 -27.87 -0.42
CA PHE A 7 17.20 -26.71 0.25
C PHE A 7 18.05 -27.09 1.45
N LEU A 8 17.51 -27.99 2.28
CA LEU A 8 18.15 -28.48 3.52
C LEU A 8 19.05 -29.71 3.30
N SER A 9 19.28 -30.13 2.06
CA SER A 9 20.15 -31.27 1.75
C SER A 9 21.17 -30.96 0.66
N HIS A 10 22.18 -31.81 0.55
CA HIS A 10 23.17 -31.73 -0.52
C HIS A 10 23.60 -33.11 -0.99
N ALA A 11 22.97 -33.63 -2.06
CA ALA A 11 23.20 -34.99 -2.56
C ALA A 11 24.68 -35.29 -2.91
N GLY A 12 25.42 -34.31 -3.45
CA GLY A 12 26.86 -34.46 -3.72
C GLY A 12 27.68 -34.70 -2.45
N LEU A 13 27.42 -33.90 -1.40
CA LEU A 13 28.03 -34.03 -0.08
C LEU A 13 27.66 -35.37 0.56
N ALA A 14 26.37 -35.75 0.52
CA ALA A 14 25.90 -37.03 1.06
C ALA A 14 26.62 -38.22 0.42
N LYS A 15 26.82 -38.20 -0.90
CA LYS A 15 27.58 -39.25 -1.63
C LYS A 15 29.08 -39.25 -1.29
N ALA A 16 29.68 -38.07 -1.12
CA ALA A 16 31.10 -37.93 -0.82
C ALA A 16 31.44 -38.42 0.60
N TYR A 17 30.54 -38.18 1.55
CA TYR A 17 30.71 -38.57 2.95
C TYR A 17 30.04 -39.92 3.29
N ALA A 18 29.40 -40.59 2.33
CA ALA A 18 28.80 -41.90 2.58
C ALA A 18 29.86 -42.90 3.08
N TYR A 19 29.62 -43.47 4.25
CA TYR A 19 30.47 -44.53 4.79
C TYR A 19 30.26 -45.83 4.00
N ASN A 20 28.99 -46.15 3.75
CA ASN A 20 28.56 -47.26 2.90
C ASN A 20 27.52 -46.77 1.90
N LYS A 21 27.72 -47.01 0.60
CA LYS A 21 26.79 -46.60 -0.47
C LYS A 21 25.50 -47.43 -0.52
N LEU A 22 25.46 -48.55 0.20
CA LEU A 22 24.31 -49.46 0.28
C LEU A 22 23.39 -49.18 1.48
N VAL A 23 23.82 -48.34 2.43
CA VAL A 23 23.05 -48.01 3.63
C VAL A 23 22.91 -46.50 3.74
N GLU A 24 21.68 -46.00 3.59
CA GLU A 24 21.40 -44.57 3.73
C GLU A 24 21.58 -44.09 5.17
N GLY A 25 21.95 -42.81 5.34
CA GLY A 25 22.06 -42.16 6.65
C GLY A 25 23.39 -42.36 7.41
N LEU A 26 24.29 -43.21 6.93
CA LEU A 26 25.62 -43.42 7.52
C LEU A 26 26.69 -42.56 6.84
N TYR A 27 27.08 -41.47 7.52
CA TYR A 27 28.06 -40.51 7.03
C TYR A 27 29.35 -40.50 7.84
N ARG A 28 30.46 -40.19 7.17
CA ARG A 28 31.77 -39.97 7.77
C ARG A 28 31.76 -38.73 8.69
N PRO A 29 32.66 -38.65 9.68
CA PRO A 29 32.83 -37.46 10.51
C PRO A 29 33.01 -36.18 9.68
N GLY A 30 32.46 -35.06 10.15
CA GLY A 30 32.50 -33.76 9.46
C GLY A 30 31.40 -33.51 8.42
N TYR A 31 30.57 -34.53 8.11
CA TYR A 31 29.45 -34.37 7.19
C TYR A 31 28.44 -33.30 7.64
N PHE A 32 27.98 -33.40 8.89
CA PHE A 32 26.94 -32.49 9.41
C PHE A 32 27.43 -31.05 9.53
N GLU A 33 28.70 -30.84 9.87
CA GLU A 33 29.31 -29.51 9.89
C GLU A 33 29.34 -28.89 8.49
N THR A 34 29.81 -29.65 7.50
CA THR A 34 29.87 -29.18 6.11
C THR A 34 28.47 -28.94 5.54
N LEU A 35 27.51 -29.81 5.88
CA LEU A 35 26.11 -29.64 5.49
C LEU A 35 25.51 -28.40 6.15
N GLY A 36 25.78 -28.17 7.44
CA GLY A 36 25.36 -26.97 8.17
C GLY A 36 25.84 -25.70 7.50
N ASN A 37 27.11 -25.64 7.10
CA ASN A 37 27.68 -24.50 6.35
C ASN A 37 26.92 -24.22 5.04
N VAL A 38 26.57 -25.27 4.30
CA VAL A 38 25.78 -25.15 3.07
C VAL A 38 24.38 -24.61 3.37
N ILE A 39 23.70 -25.17 4.36
CA ILE A 39 22.33 -24.78 4.74
C ILE A 39 22.30 -23.33 5.22
N LEU A 40 23.22 -22.96 6.12
CA LEU A 40 23.31 -21.61 6.68
C LEU A 40 23.54 -20.58 5.58
N LYS A 41 24.49 -20.86 4.67
CA LYS A 41 24.76 -20.00 3.51
C LYS A 41 23.52 -19.84 2.63
N ARG A 42 22.84 -20.93 2.29
CA ARG A 42 21.63 -20.89 1.46
C ARG A 42 20.50 -20.12 2.11
N PHE A 43 20.29 -20.34 3.41
CA PHE A 43 19.29 -19.64 4.20
C PHE A 43 19.52 -18.14 4.23
N LEU A 44 20.72 -17.70 4.64
CA LEU A 44 21.04 -16.28 4.71
C LEU A 44 20.96 -15.63 3.33
N LEU A 45 21.46 -16.27 2.27
CA LEU A 45 21.34 -15.72 0.92
C LEU A 45 19.88 -15.63 0.45
N LEU A 46 19.04 -16.63 0.77
CA LEU A 46 17.63 -16.60 0.43
C LEU A 46 16.91 -15.42 1.11
N VAL A 47 17.09 -15.27 2.43
CA VAL A 47 16.47 -14.15 3.17
C VAL A 47 16.96 -12.82 2.62
N LEU A 48 18.26 -12.67 2.36
CA LEU A 48 18.83 -11.44 1.80
C LEU A 48 18.25 -11.11 0.42
N ILE A 49 18.17 -12.09 -0.48
CA ILE A 49 17.63 -11.88 -1.83
C ILE A 49 16.16 -11.48 -1.76
N LEU A 50 15.35 -12.13 -0.92
CA LEU A 50 13.94 -11.78 -0.74
C LEU A 50 13.76 -10.39 -0.12
N ASP A 51 14.56 -10.06 0.89
CA ASP A 51 14.58 -8.74 1.53
C ASP A 51 14.89 -7.63 0.51
N ARG A 52 15.94 -7.82 -0.29
CA ARG A 52 16.35 -6.85 -1.32
C ARG A 52 15.34 -6.77 -2.45
N ALA A 53 14.87 -7.91 -2.95
CA ALA A 53 13.87 -7.96 -4.00
C ALA A 53 12.62 -7.18 -3.58
N LYS A 54 12.14 -7.36 -2.34
CA LYS A 54 10.94 -6.69 -1.87
C LYS A 54 11.17 -5.22 -1.48
N SER A 55 12.29 -4.90 -0.84
CA SER A 55 12.63 -3.51 -0.46
C SER A 55 12.98 -2.62 -1.66
N GLN A 56 13.48 -3.22 -2.75
CA GLN A 56 13.91 -2.51 -3.95
C GLN A 56 12.94 -2.71 -5.12
N SER A 57 11.86 -3.50 -4.97
CA SER A 57 10.80 -3.58 -5.97
C SER A 57 9.95 -2.32 -5.95
N CYS A 58 10.47 -1.23 -6.50
CA CYS A 58 9.64 -0.17 -7.06
C CYS A 58 9.29 -0.58 -8.49
N LEU A 59 8.39 -1.55 -8.64
CA LEU A 59 7.84 -1.81 -9.98
C LEU A 59 7.07 -0.54 -10.40
N PRO A 60 7.35 0.04 -11.59
CA PRO A 60 6.70 1.27 -12.01
C PRO A 60 5.18 1.13 -11.96
N ILE A 61 4.51 2.18 -11.45
CA ILE A 61 3.06 2.40 -11.37
C ILE A 61 2.27 1.77 -12.54
N LYS A 62 2.80 1.86 -13.76
CA LYS A 62 2.23 1.29 -15.00
C LYS A 62 1.97 -0.23 -14.99
N TYR A 63 2.71 -1.02 -14.22
CA TYR A 63 2.65 -2.50 -14.27
C TYR A 63 2.18 -3.15 -12.96
N GLY A 64 1.68 -2.35 -12.00
CA GLY A 64 1.11 -2.85 -10.75
C GLY A 64 -0.32 -3.36 -10.91
N ILE A 65 -0.74 -4.27 -10.04
CA ILE A 65 -2.12 -4.80 -10.01
C ILE A 65 -3.12 -3.71 -9.57
N ASP A 66 -2.66 -2.65 -8.90
CA ASP A 66 -3.46 -1.50 -8.44
C ASP A 66 -2.80 -0.12 -8.73
N GLY A 67 -1.69 -0.10 -9.46
CA GLY A 67 -1.07 1.13 -9.93
C GLY A 67 -0.29 1.96 -8.92
N LEU A 68 -0.19 1.63 -7.62
CA LEU A 68 0.56 2.46 -6.67
C LEU A 68 1.76 1.76 -6.02
N ASP A 69 1.71 0.43 -5.85
CA ASP A 69 2.70 -0.32 -5.05
C ASP A 69 3.52 -1.32 -5.89
N GLY A 70 3.47 -1.18 -7.22
CA GLY A 70 4.25 -1.99 -8.14
C GLY A 70 3.81 -3.45 -8.29
N GLY A 71 2.73 -3.90 -7.66
CA GLY A 71 2.17 -5.23 -7.91
C GLY A 71 3.08 -6.40 -7.52
N SER A 72 4.11 -6.19 -6.68
CA SER A 72 4.84 -7.32 -6.12
C SER A 72 4.00 -7.96 -5.00
N PRO A 73 3.75 -9.29 -5.03
CA PRO A 73 2.96 -9.97 -4.02
C PRO A 73 3.51 -9.75 -2.60
N LEU A 74 2.66 -9.90 -1.58
CA LEU A 74 3.11 -9.92 -0.19
C LEU A 74 4.21 -10.97 0.00
N LEU A 75 5.27 -10.60 0.73
CA LEU A 75 6.34 -11.55 1.03
C LEU A 75 5.87 -12.55 2.09
N PHE A 76 5.06 -12.09 3.04
CA PHE A 76 4.47 -12.90 4.09
C PHE A 76 2.95 -12.93 3.93
N THR A 77 2.33 -14.09 4.15
CA THR A 77 0.87 -14.21 4.09
C THR A 77 0.21 -13.47 5.26
N LEU A 78 -1.08 -13.17 5.14
CA LEU A 78 -1.84 -12.50 6.21
C LEU A 78 -1.80 -13.30 7.53
N GLN A 79 -1.92 -14.63 7.43
CA GLN A 79 -1.93 -15.52 8.59
C GLN A 79 -0.54 -15.79 9.19
N SER A 80 0.54 -15.34 8.54
CA SER A 80 1.89 -15.57 9.05
C SER A 80 2.14 -14.76 10.32
N SER A 81 2.74 -15.38 11.34
CA SER A 81 3.24 -14.68 12.52
C SER A 81 4.49 -13.84 12.23
N VAL A 82 5.17 -14.13 11.12
CA VAL A 82 6.43 -13.49 10.73
C VAL A 82 6.12 -12.40 9.71
N LYS A 83 6.55 -11.17 10.00
CA LYS A 83 6.30 -9.99 9.15
C LYS A 83 7.56 -9.21 8.76
N SER A 84 8.76 -9.69 9.12
CA SER A 84 10.02 -9.05 8.78
C SER A 84 11.14 -10.04 8.49
N SER A 85 12.09 -9.65 7.66
CA SER A 85 13.28 -10.45 7.37
C SER A 85 14.13 -10.70 8.62
N CYS A 86 14.19 -9.73 9.54
CA CYS A 86 14.87 -9.89 10.82
C CYS A 86 14.23 -11.00 11.65
N GLN A 87 12.89 -11.05 11.70
CA GLN A 87 12.16 -12.08 12.43
C GLN A 87 12.38 -13.47 11.81
N VAL A 88 12.41 -13.59 10.47
CA VAL A 88 12.74 -14.86 9.79
C VAL A 88 14.11 -15.39 10.25
N ILE A 89 15.12 -14.52 10.34
CA ILE A 89 16.47 -14.91 10.78
C ILE A 89 16.45 -15.31 12.25
N HIS A 90 15.80 -14.51 13.10
CA HIS A 90 15.70 -14.78 14.53
C HIS A 90 15.01 -16.11 14.82
N ASP A 91 13.91 -16.41 14.12
CA ASP A 91 13.13 -17.63 14.35
C ASP A 91 13.85 -18.89 13.84
N PHE A 92 14.57 -18.80 12.71
CA PHE A 92 15.31 -19.94 12.17
C PHE A 92 16.65 -20.17 12.87
N LEU A 93 17.35 -19.09 13.25
CA LEU A 93 18.65 -19.11 13.91
C LEU A 93 18.53 -18.65 15.36
N SER A 94 17.56 -19.23 16.07
CA SER A 94 17.31 -18.92 17.48
C SER A 94 18.51 -19.31 18.36
N SER A 95 18.50 -18.86 19.61
CA SER A 95 19.53 -19.18 20.61
C SER A 95 19.71 -20.70 20.81
N ASP A 96 18.66 -21.48 20.58
CA ASP A 96 18.65 -22.93 20.72
C ASP A 96 19.37 -23.64 19.55
N VAL A 97 19.56 -22.93 18.43
CA VAL A 97 20.29 -23.42 17.25
C VAL A 97 21.73 -22.89 17.27
N MET A 98 21.91 -21.60 17.55
CA MET A 98 23.21 -20.89 17.50
C MET A 98 23.75 -20.56 18.89
N HIS A 99 24.07 -21.60 19.67
CA HIS A 99 24.63 -21.44 21.01
C HIS A 99 25.95 -20.67 20.99
N GLY A 100 26.10 -19.69 21.90
CA GLY A 100 27.35 -18.95 22.11
C GLY A 100 27.59 -17.79 21.14
N GLU A 101 26.70 -17.55 20.19
CA GLU A 101 26.84 -16.48 19.20
C GLU A 101 26.51 -15.10 19.79
N GLY A 102 25.54 -15.01 20.71
CA GLY A 102 25.11 -13.75 21.31
C GLY A 102 24.05 -13.05 20.46
N ASN A 103 24.30 -11.81 20.03
CA ASN A 103 23.37 -11.04 19.21
C ASN A 103 23.69 -11.18 17.72
N LEU A 104 23.07 -12.18 17.10
CA LEU A 104 23.31 -12.55 15.70
C LEU A 104 23.04 -11.43 14.71
N LEU A 105 21.95 -10.70 14.89
CA LEU A 105 21.60 -9.61 14.00
C LEU A 105 22.65 -8.49 14.04
N ALA A 106 23.21 -8.20 15.23
CA ALA A 106 24.28 -7.21 15.35
C ALA A 106 25.56 -7.66 14.60
N HIS A 107 25.97 -8.91 14.76
CA HIS A 107 27.13 -9.45 14.04
C HIS A 107 26.91 -9.47 12.52
N LEU A 108 25.73 -9.87 12.06
CA LEU A 108 25.37 -9.83 10.65
C LEU A 108 25.46 -8.41 10.07
N VAL A 109 25.00 -7.40 10.81
CA VAL A 109 25.11 -5.99 10.39
C VAL A 109 26.57 -5.55 10.29
N ILE A 110 27.44 -5.94 11.23
CA ILE A 110 28.88 -5.60 11.20
C ILE A 110 29.56 -6.15 9.94
N VAL A 111 29.20 -7.36 9.51
CA VAL A 111 29.76 -7.98 8.29
C VAL A 111 29.09 -7.51 6.99
N GLY A 112 28.18 -6.53 7.07
CA GLY A 112 27.50 -5.95 5.91
C GLY A 112 26.26 -6.72 5.45
N TYR A 113 25.87 -7.79 6.16
CA TYR A 113 24.58 -8.45 5.95
C TYR A 113 23.50 -7.60 6.61
N LYS A 114 22.87 -6.73 5.81
CA LYS A 114 21.76 -5.88 6.25
C LYS A 114 20.45 -6.32 5.61
N VAL A 115 19.48 -6.66 6.45
CA VAL A 115 18.09 -6.89 6.08
C VAL A 115 17.22 -5.85 6.80
N SER A 116 16.24 -5.29 6.12
CA SER A 116 15.43 -4.18 6.65
C SER A 116 13.95 -4.24 6.27
N TYR A 117 13.56 -5.22 5.45
CA TYR A 117 12.17 -5.35 5.04
C TYR A 117 11.28 -5.68 6.23
N GLN A 118 10.23 -4.89 6.38
CA GLN A 118 9.12 -5.11 7.28
C GLN A 118 7.84 -4.89 6.47
N GLN A 119 6.97 -5.90 6.48
CA GLN A 119 5.70 -5.83 5.79
C GLN A 119 4.78 -4.83 6.50
N SER A 120 4.33 -3.82 5.77
CA SER A 120 3.39 -2.83 6.29
C SER A 120 2.00 -3.45 6.42
N PRO A 121 1.29 -3.26 7.55
CA PRO A 121 -0.10 -3.68 7.70
C PRO A 121 -1.02 -3.11 6.61
N LEU A 122 -0.70 -1.93 6.07
CA LEU A 122 -1.47 -1.30 4.99
C LEU A 122 -1.50 -2.14 3.71
N LEU A 123 -0.44 -2.91 3.43
CA LEU A 123 -0.40 -3.78 2.25
C LEU A 123 -1.29 -5.02 2.40
N GLU A 124 -1.66 -5.37 3.64
CA GLU A 124 -2.54 -6.49 3.96
C GLU A 124 -4.02 -6.09 4.00
N TYR A 125 -4.30 -4.79 4.02
CA TYR A 125 -5.64 -4.24 4.15
C TYR A 125 -6.41 -4.37 2.81
N ASP A 126 -7.65 -4.85 2.86
CA ASP A 126 -8.51 -4.95 1.68
C ASP A 126 -9.23 -3.62 1.42
N PHE A 127 -8.73 -2.85 0.46
CA PHE A 127 -9.31 -1.56 0.07
C PHE A 127 -10.57 -1.67 -0.81
N LYS A 128 -11.08 -2.87 -1.09
CA LYS A 128 -12.39 -3.02 -1.75
C LYS A 128 -13.50 -2.43 -0.89
N VAL A 129 -14.47 -1.82 -1.55
CA VAL A 129 -15.70 -1.32 -0.93
C VAL A 129 -16.83 -2.27 -1.33
N THR A 130 -17.44 -2.88 -0.33
CA THR A 130 -18.60 -3.77 -0.44
C THR A 130 -19.86 -3.12 0.10
N ASP A 131 -19.76 -2.44 1.25
CA ASP A 131 -20.78 -1.56 1.81
C ASP A 131 -20.16 -0.19 2.06
N LEU A 132 -20.64 0.82 1.33
CA LEU A 132 -20.10 2.17 1.40
C LEU A 132 -20.15 2.77 2.81
N PHE A 133 -21.18 2.45 3.59
CA PHE A 133 -21.44 3.09 4.87
C PHE A 133 -20.76 2.38 6.03
N GLU A 134 -20.35 1.12 5.85
CA GLU A 134 -19.59 0.38 6.86
C GLU A 134 -18.08 0.45 6.56
N ASP A 135 -17.70 0.29 5.30
CA ASP A 135 -16.30 0.16 4.90
C ASP A 135 -15.53 1.48 4.97
N LEU A 136 -16.21 2.63 4.95
CA LEU A 136 -15.55 3.95 5.06
C LEU A 136 -15.37 4.42 6.51
N CYS A 137 -16.05 3.79 7.48
CA CYS A 137 -16.06 4.22 8.89
C CYS A 137 -14.69 4.17 9.55
N ASP A 138 -13.82 3.25 9.13
CA ASP A 138 -12.45 3.16 9.65
C ASP A 138 -11.51 4.23 9.10
N GLY A 139 -11.98 5.05 8.15
CA GLY A 139 -11.24 6.15 7.54
C GLY A 139 -10.07 5.72 6.64
N MET A 140 -9.70 4.43 6.61
CA MET A 140 -8.53 3.94 5.87
C MET A 140 -8.75 4.03 4.37
N ARG A 141 -9.93 3.62 3.92
CA ARG A 141 -10.33 3.70 2.51
C ARG A 141 -10.48 5.14 2.03
N LEU A 142 -10.99 6.03 2.88
CA LEU A 142 -11.05 7.46 2.59
C LEU A 142 -9.65 8.07 2.43
N CYS A 143 -8.74 7.78 3.37
CA CYS A 143 -7.36 8.24 3.28
C CYS A 143 -6.66 7.72 2.00
N ARG A 144 -6.91 6.46 1.63
CA ARG A 144 -6.39 5.88 0.38
C ARG A 144 -6.97 6.57 -0.85
N ALA A 145 -8.27 6.85 -0.87
CA ALA A 145 -8.90 7.60 -1.97
C ALA A 145 -8.25 8.98 -2.13
N ILE A 146 -8.10 9.74 -1.04
CA ILE A 146 -7.47 11.07 -1.09
C ILE A 146 -6.01 10.98 -1.56
N GLN A 147 -5.25 10.00 -1.08
CA GLN A 147 -3.88 9.72 -1.53
C GLN A 147 -3.82 9.53 -3.05
N LEU A 148 -4.74 8.74 -3.62
CA LEU A 148 -4.81 8.48 -5.05
C LEU A 148 -5.16 9.73 -5.86
N LEU A 149 -6.08 10.55 -5.36
CA LEU A 149 -6.54 11.77 -6.04
C LEU A 149 -5.50 12.89 -6.00
N GLN A 150 -4.71 13.00 -4.93
CA GLN A 150 -3.68 14.04 -4.77
C GLN A 150 -2.30 13.63 -5.28
N HIS A 151 -2.10 12.34 -5.55
CA HIS A 151 -0.77 11.76 -5.83
C HIS A 151 0.27 12.04 -4.72
N ASP A 152 -0.17 12.29 -3.48
CA ASP A 152 0.70 12.52 -2.31
C ASP A 152 0.67 11.30 -1.38
N SER A 153 1.77 10.54 -1.38
CA SER A 153 1.92 9.36 -0.53
C SER A 153 2.05 9.68 0.97
N SER A 154 2.27 10.93 1.35
CA SER A 154 2.42 11.32 2.75
C SER A 154 1.11 11.37 3.52
N ILE A 155 -0.05 11.34 2.84
CA ILE A 155 -1.39 11.43 3.46
C ILE A 155 -1.68 10.22 4.35
N LEU A 156 -1.29 9.01 3.93
CA LEU A 156 -1.45 7.81 4.77
C LEU A 156 -0.52 7.81 5.99
N MET A 157 0.63 8.49 5.89
CA MET A 157 1.62 8.57 6.98
C MET A 157 1.34 9.75 7.92
N LYS A 158 0.68 10.78 7.42
CA LYS A 158 0.23 11.97 8.15
C LYS A 158 -1.28 11.84 8.34
N MET A 159 -1.73 10.89 9.16
CA MET A 159 -3.11 10.84 9.68
C MET A 159 -3.41 12.12 10.48
N ALA A 160 -3.46 13.26 9.80
CA ALA A 160 -3.54 14.59 10.33
C ALA A 160 -4.80 15.18 9.71
N GLY A 161 -5.76 15.44 10.60
CA GLY A 161 -7.13 15.83 10.27
C GLY A 161 -7.19 16.96 9.25
N VAL A 162 -7.57 16.60 8.03
CA VAL A 162 -8.17 17.54 7.10
C VAL A 162 -9.54 17.87 7.69
N ALA A 163 -9.76 19.12 8.07
CA ALA A 163 -11.08 19.57 8.48
C ALA A 163 -12.00 19.56 7.25
N LEU A 164 -13.07 18.77 7.34
CA LEU A 164 -14.07 18.62 6.30
C LEU A 164 -15.35 19.29 6.80
N TYR A 165 -16.14 19.86 5.90
CA TYR A 165 -17.33 20.63 6.25
C TYR A 165 -18.54 20.05 5.52
N ASP A 166 -19.71 20.02 6.13
CA ASP A 166 -20.96 19.64 5.46
C ASP A 166 -21.52 20.78 4.59
N GLU A 167 -22.70 20.56 3.97
CA GLU A 167 -23.38 21.56 3.13
C GLU A 167 -23.77 22.83 3.91
N ASP A 168 -23.98 22.72 5.22
CA ASP A 168 -24.31 23.83 6.12
C ASP A 168 -23.07 24.53 6.70
N GLY A 169 -21.86 24.04 6.35
CA GLY A 169 -20.58 24.57 6.81
C GLY A 169 -20.18 24.10 8.23
N ALA A 170 -20.85 23.09 8.78
CA ALA A 170 -20.45 22.46 10.04
C ALA A 170 -19.25 21.52 9.83
N ILE A 171 -18.33 21.48 10.79
CA ILE A 171 -17.14 20.62 10.70
C ILE A 171 -17.57 19.16 10.87
N ILE A 172 -17.36 18.34 9.84
CA ILE A 172 -17.49 16.89 9.92
C ILE A 172 -16.32 16.37 10.73
N THR A 173 -16.62 15.78 11.89
CA THR A 173 -15.60 15.21 12.79
C THR A 173 -15.35 13.75 12.47
N GLY A 174 -14.23 13.20 12.95
CA GLY A 174 -13.96 11.78 12.80
C GLY A 174 -15.00 10.88 13.49
N GLU A 175 -15.67 11.38 14.53
CA GLU A 175 -16.70 10.63 15.26
C GLU A 175 -17.93 10.37 14.38
N ASP A 176 -18.31 11.35 13.55
CA ASP A 176 -19.45 11.25 12.65
C ASP A 176 -19.25 10.19 11.56
N VAL A 177 -18.03 10.08 11.05
CA VAL A 177 -17.63 9.06 10.08
C VAL A 177 -17.60 7.68 10.72
N VAL A 178 -17.08 7.57 11.95
CA VAL A 178 -17.04 6.31 12.69
C VAL A 178 -18.44 5.81 13.06
N ASN A 179 -19.38 6.72 13.29
CA ASN A 179 -20.78 6.39 13.61
C ASN A 179 -21.59 5.87 12.41
N GLY A 180 -21.03 5.90 11.20
CA GLY A 180 -21.70 5.38 10.01
C GLY A 180 -22.87 6.22 9.53
N ASP A 181 -22.89 7.53 9.86
CA ASP A 181 -23.96 8.41 9.42
C ASP A 181 -23.93 8.56 7.90
N LYS A 182 -25.01 8.11 7.25
CA LYS A 182 -25.08 8.02 5.78
C LYS A 182 -25.06 9.38 5.12
N GLU A 183 -25.72 10.38 5.70
CA GLU A 183 -25.80 11.73 5.14
C GLU A 183 -24.45 12.42 5.23
N LEU A 184 -23.76 12.25 6.35
CA LEU A 184 -22.43 12.83 6.57
C LEU A 184 -21.37 12.11 5.71
N ILE A 185 -21.43 10.79 5.55
CA ILE A 185 -20.54 10.04 4.65
C ILE A 185 -20.73 10.48 3.19
N ILE A 186 -21.97 10.65 2.73
CA ILE A 186 -22.24 11.14 1.37
C ILE A 186 -21.74 12.58 1.20
N SER A 187 -22.03 13.45 2.17
CA SER A 187 -21.51 14.82 2.19
C SER A 187 -19.99 14.85 2.13
N LEU A 188 -19.32 13.95 2.83
CA LEU A 188 -17.86 13.82 2.82
C LEU A 188 -17.32 13.45 1.44
N LEU A 189 -17.89 12.42 0.81
CA LEU A 189 -17.50 11.96 -0.51
C LEU A 189 -17.74 13.04 -1.58
N TRP A 190 -18.86 13.76 -1.47
CA TRP A 190 -19.17 14.89 -2.33
C TRP A 190 -18.12 16.00 -2.19
N ASN A 191 -17.77 16.38 -0.96
CA ASN A 191 -16.73 17.38 -0.72
C ASN A 191 -15.36 16.96 -1.27
N ILE A 192 -14.97 15.69 -1.08
CA ILE A 192 -13.74 15.15 -1.67
C ILE A 192 -13.75 15.32 -3.20
N PHE A 193 -14.86 14.99 -3.86
CA PHE A 193 -14.99 15.16 -5.30
C PHE A 193 -14.94 16.64 -5.72
N VAL A 194 -15.75 17.50 -5.10
CA VAL A 194 -15.87 18.93 -5.44
C VAL A 194 -14.54 19.66 -5.26
N HIS A 195 -13.77 19.34 -4.23
CA HIS A 195 -12.51 20.02 -3.96
C HIS A 195 -11.30 19.41 -4.66
N LEU A 196 -11.25 18.08 -4.85
CA LEU A 196 -10.07 17.42 -5.41
C LEU A 196 -10.17 17.07 -6.90
N GLN A 197 -11.37 16.81 -7.42
CA GLN A 197 -11.56 16.31 -8.79
C GLN A 197 -12.26 17.31 -9.71
N LEU A 198 -13.29 17.99 -9.22
CA LEU A 198 -14.07 18.92 -10.04
C LEU A 198 -13.21 20.02 -10.70
N PRO A 199 -12.20 20.64 -10.04
CA PRO A 199 -11.30 21.62 -10.67
C PRO A 199 -10.41 21.04 -11.77
N LEU A 200 -10.16 19.72 -11.75
CA LEU A 200 -9.38 19.01 -12.77
C LEU A 200 -10.24 18.63 -13.98
N LEU A 201 -11.53 18.40 -13.76
CA LEU A 201 -12.48 18.00 -14.81
C LEU A 201 -13.04 19.19 -15.59
N ILE A 202 -13.22 20.34 -14.93
CA ILE A 202 -13.90 21.50 -15.51
C ILE A 202 -12.98 22.70 -15.52
N ASN A 203 -12.69 23.18 -16.73
CA ASN A 203 -11.88 24.37 -16.91
C ASN A 203 -12.73 25.63 -16.64
N ARG A 204 -12.39 26.34 -15.56
CA ARG A 204 -13.00 27.62 -15.18
C ARG A 204 -13.00 28.65 -16.30
N THR A 205 -11.92 28.75 -17.07
CA THR A 205 -11.80 29.79 -18.10
C THR A 205 -12.78 29.53 -19.24
N LEU A 206 -12.83 28.29 -19.73
CA LEU A 206 -13.74 27.89 -20.81
C LEU A 206 -15.21 28.00 -20.37
N LEU A 207 -15.52 27.60 -19.14
CA LEU A 207 -16.86 27.71 -18.60
C LEU A 207 -17.30 29.18 -18.49
N SER A 208 -16.42 30.05 -18.01
CA SER A 208 -16.69 31.49 -17.96
C SER A 208 -16.91 32.09 -19.35
N GLU A 209 -16.08 31.73 -20.32
CA GLU A 209 -16.21 32.21 -21.71
C GLU A 209 -17.54 31.79 -22.33
N GLU A 210 -17.99 30.55 -22.12
CA GLU A 210 -19.29 30.08 -22.59
C GLU A 210 -20.46 30.81 -21.93
N ILE A 211 -20.41 31.05 -20.62
CA ILE A 211 -21.43 31.85 -19.91
C ILE A 211 -21.52 33.25 -20.52
N SER A 212 -20.38 33.89 -20.79
CA SER A 212 -20.34 35.22 -21.40
C SER A 212 -20.90 35.24 -22.82
N LYS A 213 -20.66 34.19 -23.62
CA LYS A 213 -21.24 34.07 -24.96
C LYS A 213 -22.76 33.95 -24.92
N ILE A 214 -23.31 33.20 -23.96
CA ILE A 214 -24.76 32.96 -23.84
C ILE A 214 -25.48 34.18 -23.25
N ARG A 215 -24.94 34.78 -22.17
CA ARG A 215 -25.59 35.90 -21.46
C ARG A 215 -25.21 37.30 -21.96
N GLY A 216 -24.14 37.43 -22.74
CA GLY A 216 -23.74 38.70 -23.38
C GLY A 216 -23.29 39.82 -22.42
N GLY A 217 -22.85 39.50 -21.19
CA GLY A 217 -22.58 40.49 -20.13
C GLY A 217 -21.21 40.37 -19.42
N ASP A 218 -20.80 41.48 -18.78
CA ASP A 218 -19.47 41.75 -18.20
C ASP A 218 -19.01 40.78 -17.08
N MET A 219 -17.70 40.54 -17.08
CA MET A 219 -16.96 39.46 -16.40
C MET A 219 -16.70 39.64 -14.89
N GLU A 220 -17.15 40.73 -14.26
CA GLU A 220 -16.62 41.13 -12.94
C GLU A 220 -17.13 40.30 -11.74
N HIS A 221 -18.33 39.69 -11.82
CA HIS A 221 -18.92 38.94 -10.69
C HIS A 221 -18.72 37.42 -10.73
N ILE A 222 -18.20 36.86 -11.82
CA ILE A 222 -18.03 35.40 -11.96
C ILE A 222 -16.79 34.91 -11.18
N ASN A 223 -15.78 35.76 -11.04
CA ASN A 223 -14.46 35.39 -10.52
C ASN A 223 -14.42 35.00 -9.03
N THR A 224 -15.43 35.37 -8.23
CA THR A 224 -15.50 35.02 -6.81
C THR A 224 -16.37 33.79 -6.52
N SER A 225 -17.05 33.23 -7.54
CA SER A 225 -18.00 32.12 -7.35
C SER A 225 -17.31 30.75 -7.32
N THR A 226 -17.88 29.81 -6.56
CA THR A 226 -17.36 28.44 -6.53
C THR A 226 -17.52 27.79 -7.92
N LEU A 227 -16.79 26.72 -8.21
CA LEU A 227 -16.90 26.07 -9.53
C LEU A 227 -18.33 25.53 -9.76
N LEU A 228 -18.95 25.08 -8.68
CA LEU A 228 -20.32 24.57 -8.68
C LEU A 228 -21.32 25.67 -9.02
N ASP A 229 -21.14 26.87 -8.46
CA ASP A 229 -21.96 28.04 -8.80
C ASP A 229 -21.79 28.44 -10.27
N MET A 230 -20.57 28.40 -10.79
CA MET A 230 -20.30 28.67 -12.21
C MET A 230 -21.03 27.66 -13.11
N LEU A 231 -20.99 26.37 -12.76
CA LEU A 231 -21.70 25.30 -13.45
C LEU A 231 -23.21 25.53 -13.43
N LEU A 232 -23.77 25.83 -12.27
CA LEU A 232 -25.20 26.11 -12.12
C LEU A 232 -25.62 27.33 -12.93
N ASN A 233 -24.80 28.39 -12.94
CA ASN A 233 -25.04 29.59 -13.73
C ASN A 233 -25.00 29.30 -15.23
N TRP A 234 -24.10 28.43 -15.67
CA TRP A 234 -24.05 27.96 -17.06
C TRP A 234 -25.29 27.15 -17.44
N ILE A 235 -25.73 26.21 -16.60
CA ILE A 235 -26.97 25.44 -16.83
C ILE A 235 -28.17 26.38 -16.94
N LYS A 236 -28.31 27.33 -15.99
CA LYS A 236 -29.39 28.34 -16.03
C LYS A 236 -29.34 29.17 -17.32
N ALA A 237 -28.15 29.61 -17.74
CA ALA A 237 -27.97 30.36 -18.97
C ALA A 237 -28.46 29.57 -20.20
N ILE A 238 -28.14 28.27 -20.26
CA ILE A 238 -28.61 27.38 -21.32
C ILE A 238 -30.12 27.25 -21.29
N CYS A 239 -30.72 26.90 -20.14
CA CYS A 239 -32.16 26.72 -20.03
C CYS A 239 -32.94 27.98 -20.44
N GLU A 240 -32.45 29.16 -20.04
CA GLU A 240 -33.01 30.46 -20.44
C GLU A 240 -32.90 30.70 -21.96
N SER A 241 -31.78 30.31 -22.59
CA SER A 241 -31.57 30.52 -24.02
C SER A 241 -32.39 29.60 -24.94
N TYR A 242 -32.78 28.42 -24.47
CA TYR A 242 -33.50 27.42 -25.25
C TYR A 242 -35.01 27.33 -24.93
N ASP A 243 -35.54 28.25 -24.11
CA ASP A 243 -36.97 28.35 -23.74
C ASP A 243 -37.57 27.01 -23.26
N PHE A 244 -36.78 26.22 -22.50
CA PHE A 244 -37.28 25.07 -21.76
C PHE A 244 -38.15 25.58 -20.60
N ARG A 245 -39.41 25.88 -20.91
CA ARG A 245 -40.44 26.12 -19.91
C ARG A 245 -40.94 24.78 -19.39
N ASP A 246 -40.90 24.62 -18.07
CA ASP A 246 -41.55 23.53 -17.33
C ASP A 246 -43.04 23.36 -17.72
#